data_AF-R7P9J5-F1
#
_entry.id   AF-R7P9J5-F1
#
_cell.length_a   1.000
_cell.length_b   1.000
_cell.length_c   1.000
_cell.angle_alpha   90.00
_cell.angle_beta   90.00
_cell.angle_gamma   90.00
#
_symmetry.space_group_name_H-M   'P 1'
#
loop_
_entity.id
_entity.type
_entity.pdbx_description
1 polymer ?
#
loop_
_entity_poly.entity_id
_entity_poly.type
_entity_poly.pdbx_seq_one_letter_code
_entity_poly.pdbx_strand_id
1 'polypeptide(L)'
;MSKLHIRKGDTVYVNAGEDKGKTGKVLQVFVDKQRATVEGCNIVSKSTKPSAKNPQGGIVKVEAPIHISNLNVVDPKTGKPTRIGRKLNEAGKSVRYAKKSGEVISHE
;
A
#
# COMPACT_ATOMS: atom_id res chain seq x y z
N MET A 1 15.27 8.56 8.98
CA MET A 1 14.04 7.89 8.48
C MET A 1 14.31 7.26 7.13
N SER A 2 14.08 5.96 6.97
CA SER A 2 14.20 5.28 5.67
C SER A 2 13.14 5.81 4.71
N LYS A 3 13.57 6.23 3.51
CA LYS A 3 12.68 6.83 2.52
C LYS A 3 11.92 5.73 1.77
N LEU A 4 10.65 5.55 2.11
CA LEU A 4 9.78 4.53 1.50
C LEU A 4 9.38 4.91 0.07
N HIS A 5 9.15 3.89 -0.77
CA HIS A 5 8.66 4.09 -2.13
C HIS A 5 7.14 4.31 -2.18
N ILE A 6 6.39 3.82 -1.19
CA ILE A 6 4.91 3.88 -1.13
C ILE A 6 4.45 5.01 -0.22
N ARG A 7 3.30 5.61 -0.55
CA ARG A 7 2.57 6.57 0.28
C ARG A 7 1.13 6.09 0.52
N LYS A 8 0.49 6.66 1.54
CA LYS A 8 -0.95 6.48 1.76
C LYS A 8 -1.72 6.93 0.51
N GLY A 9 -2.72 6.16 0.12
CA GLY A 9 -3.55 6.45 -1.06
C GLY A 9 -3.02 5.87 -2.37
N ASP A 10 -1.76 5.40 -2.43
CA ASP A 10 -1.24 4.74 -3.63
C ASP A 10 -1.98 3.41 -3.86
N THR A 11 -2.25 3.08 -5.11
CA THR A 11 -2.70 1.74 -5.53
C THR A 11 -1.50 0.84 -5.70
N VAL A 12 -1.48 -0.29 -5.01
CA VAL A 12 -0.35 -1.22 -4.98
C VAL A 12 -0.77 -2.61 -5.39
N TYR A 13 0.21 -3.35 -5.91
CA TYR A 13 0.13 -4.75 -6.30
C TYR A 13 1.02 -5.57 -5.38
N VAL A 14 0.50 -6.69 -4.91
CA VAL A 14 1.22 -7.64 -4.05
C VAL A 14 2.04 -8.59 -4.92
N ASN A 15 3.37 -8.45 -4.88
CA ASN A 15 4.30 -9.28 -5.67
C ASN A 15 4.49 -10.69 -5.07
N ALA A 16 4.42 -10.79 -3.74
CA ALA A 16 4.81 -11.98 -2.99
C ALA A 16 4.01 -12.10 -1.70
N GLY A 17 3.80 -13.34 -1.25
CA GLY A 17 2.97 -13.69 -0.10
C GLY A 17 1.72 -14.47 -0.51
N GLU A 18 0.84 -14.70 0.47
CA GLU A 18 -0.44 -15.41 0.27
C GLU A 18 -1.36 -14.66 -0.71
N ASP A 19 -1.37 -13.33 -0.63
CA ASP A 19 -2.18 -12.47 -1.49
C ASP A 19 -1.49 -12.06 -2.80
N LYS A 20 -0.49 -12.82 -3.26
CA LYS A 20 0.20 -12.53 -4.51
C LYS A 20 -0.80 -12.42 -5.66
N GLY A 21 -0.70 -11.34 -6.45
CA GLY A 21 -1.60 -11.09 -7.56
C GLY A 21 -2.71 -10.09 -7.28
N LYS A 22 -3.01 -9.82 -6.00
CA LYS A 22 -4.04 -8.85 -5.64
C LYS A 22 -3.54 -7.42 -5.78
N THR A 23 -4.47 -6.54 -6.14
CA THR A 23 -4.30 -5.09 -6.11
C THR A 23 -5.16 -4.51 -4.99
N GLY A 24 -4.69 -3.42 -4.38
CA GLY A 24 -5.44 -2.73 -3.34
C GLY A 24 -4.90 -1.34 -3.08
N LYS A 25 -5.69 -0.51 -2.38
CA LYS A 25 -5.28 0.84 -1.98
C LYS A 25 -4.57 0.79 -0.63
N VAL A 26 -3.55 1.62 -0.47
CA VAL A 26 -2.81 1.72 0.79
C VAL A 26 -3.59 2.60 1.78
N LEU A 27 -4.07 1.99 2.86
CA LEU A 27 -4.82 2.69 3.91
C LEU A 27 -3.89 3.42 4.88
N GLN A 28 -2.82 2.74 5.29
CA GLN A 28 -1.87 3.26 6.27
C GLN A 28 -0.46 2.72 6.01
N VAL A 29 0.54 3.57 6.25
CA VAL A 29 1.95 3.21 6.14
C VAL A 29 2.61 3.40 7.51
N PHE A 30 3.25 2.36 8.00
CA PHE A 30 4.04 2.36 9.23
C PHE A 30 5.52 2.52 8.85
N VAL A 31 6.01 3.76 8.90
CA VAL A 31 7.37 4.11 8.46
C VAL A 31 8.43 3.42 9.30
N ASP A 32 8.25 3.37 10.62
CA ASP A 32 9.22 2.79 11.55
C ASP A 32 9.38 1.27 11.37
N LYS A 33 8.28 0.60 11.01
CA LYS A 33 8.22 -0.87 10.86
C LYS A 33 8.38 -1.32 9.41
N GLN A 34 8.54 -0.40 8.47
CA GLN A 34 8.61 -0.67 7.02
C GLN A 34 7.45 -1.54 6.51
N ARG A 35 6.24 -1.29 7.02
CA ARG A 35 5.03 -2.04 6.64
C ARG A 35 3.92 -1.10 6.21
N ALA A 36 2.97 -1.63 5.43
CA ALA A 36 1.77 -0.91 5.02
C ALA A 36 0.53 -1.83 5.10
N THR A 37 -0.60 -1.26 5.49
CA THR A 37 -1.90 -1.93 5.42
C THR A 37 -2.53 -1.61 4.07
N VAL A 38 -2.93 -2.66 3.35
CA VAL A 38 -3.52 -2.58 2.02
C VAL A 38 -4.93 -3.15 2.10
N GLU A 39 -5.87 -2.42 1.50
CA GLU A 39 -7.29 -2.81 1.46
C GLU A 39 -7.48 -4.18 0.81
N GLY A 40 -8.26 -5.05 1.46
CA GLY A 40 -8.60 -6.39 0.98
C GLY A 40 -7.45 -7.39 0.94
N CYS A 41 -6.28 -7.04 1.46
CA CYS A 41 -5.09 -7.91 1.47
C CYS A 41 -4.69 -8.26 2.91
N ASN A 42 -4.17 -9.48 3.09
CA ASN A 42 -3.63 -10.02 4.34
C ASN A 42 -4.66 -9.98 5.47
N ILE A 43 -5.84 -10.55 5.21
CA ILE A 43 -6.96 -10.57 6.16
C ILE A 43 -6.70 -11.62 7.23
N VAL A 44 -6.61 -11.19 8.48
CA VAL A 44 -6.42 -12.07 9.63
C VAL A 44 -7.68 -12.12 10.49
N SER A 45 -7.99 -13.31 10.99
CA SER A 45 -9.07 -13.52 11.96
C SER A 45 -8.57 -13.20 13.36
N LYS A 46 -9.07 -12.11 13.95
CA LYS A 46 -8.73 -11.67 15.30
C LYS A 46 -9.91 -11.88 16.25
N SER A 47 -9.71 -12.73 17.26
CA SER A 47 -10.67 -12.87 18.34
C SER A 47 -10.67 -11.62 19.21
N THR A 48 -11.83 -10.99 19.37
CA THR A 48 -12.00 -9.75 20.10
C THR A 48 -12.99 -9.96 21.25
N LYS A 49 -12.58 -9.59 22.46
CA LYS A 49 -13.46 -9.60 23.64
C LYS A 49 -14.61 -8.60 23.45
N PRO A 50 -15.81 -8.88 24.00
CA PRO A 50 -16.92 -7.94 23.99
C PRO A 50 -16.48 -6.56 24.52
N SER A 51 -16.89 -5.50 23.83
CA SER A 51 -16.63 -4.11 24.23
C SER A 51 -17.82 -3.23 23.86
N ALA A 52 -17.90 -2.00 24.37
CA ALA A 52 -19.02 -1.09 24.04
C ALA A 52 -19.21 -0.86 22.52
N LYS A 53 -18.13 -0.96 21.73
CA LYS A 53 -18.19 -0.85 20.26
C LYS A 53 -18.56 -2.16 19.55
N ASN A 54 -18.34 -3.31 20.21
CA ASN A 54 -18.64 -4.65 19.72
C ASN A 54 -19.21 -5.50 20.87
N PRO A 55 -20.49 -5.30 21.25
CA PRO A 55 -21.10 -5.92 22.43
C PRO A 55 -21.26 -7.44 22.30
N GLN A 56 -21.36 -7.96 21.07
CA GLN A 56 -21.49 -9.40 20.82
C GLN A 56 -20.14 -10.15 20.90
N GLY A 57 -19.01 -9.43 20.90
CA GLY A 57 -17.68 -10.02 20.78
C GLY A 57 -17.54 -10.86 19.50
N GLY A 58 -16.48 -11.67 19.42
CA GLY A 58 -16.33 -12.70 18.39
C GLY A 58 -15.10 -12.55 17.50
N ILE A 59 -15.11 -13.29 16.39
CA ILE A 59 -14.00 -13.31 15.43
C ILE A 59 -14.20 -12.19 14.41
N VAL A 60 -13.35 -11.17 14.48
CA VAL A 60 -13.36 -10.04 13.56
C VAL A 60 -12.28 -10.26 12.50
N LYS A 61 -12.62 -10.08 11.23
CA LYS A 61 -11.65 -10.07 10.14
C LYS A 61 -11.04 -8.69 10.02
N VAL A 62 -9.71 -8.59 10.14
CA VAL A 62 -8.97 -7.32 10.09
C VAL A 62 -7.81 -7.45 9.12
N GLU A 63 -7.53 -6.39 8.38
CA GLU A 63 -6.39 -6.32 7.47
C GLU A 63 -5.10 -6.16 8.25
N ALA A 64 -4.14 -7.05 8.01
CA ALA A 64 -2.84 -7.04 8.64
C ALA A 64 -1.78 -6.36 7.76
N PRO A 65 -0.77 -5.72 8.37
CA PRO A 65 0.23 -4.97 7.63
C PRO A 65 1.22 -5.87 6.88
N ILE A 66 1.43 -5.58 5.60
CA ILE A 66 2.34 -6.25 4.67
C ILE A 66 3.68 -5.51 4.63
N HIS A 67 4.79 -6.23 4.44
CA HIS A 67 6.10 -5.61 4.28
C HIS A 67 6.23 -4.85 2.95
N ILE A 68 6.83 -3.66 2.98
CA ILE A 68 6.85 -2.74 1.83
C ILE A 68 7.63 -3.30 0.63
N SER A 69 8.59 -4.20 0.84
CA SER A 69 9.30 -4.89 -0.26
C SER A 69 8.38 -5.74 -1.14
N ASN A 70 7.27 -6.23 -0.59
CA ASN A 70 6.34 -7.11 -1.30
C ASN A 70 5.28 -6.32 -2.07
N LEU A 71 5.30 -4.99 -1.99
CA LEU A 71 4.33 -4.10 -2.57
C LEU A 71 5.00 -3.24 -3.66
N ASN A 72 4.43 -3.30 -4.87
CA ASN A 72 4.79 -2.41 -5.97
C ASN A 72 3.65 -1.44 -6.26
N VAL A 73 3.97 -0.21 -6.65
CA VAL A 73 2.94 0.71 -7.11
C VAL A 73 2.43 0.29 -8.48
N VAL A 74 1.12 0.30 -8.65
CA VAL A 74 0.46 0.07 -9.92
C VAL A 74 0.58 1.34 -10.75
N ASP A 75 1.01 1.16 -11.99
CA ASP A 75 1.06 2.25 -12.95
C ASP A 75 -0.36 2.64 -13.38
N PRO A 76 -0.77 3.92 -13.25
CA PRO A 76 -2.12 4.35 -13.59
C PRO A 76 -2.48 4.10 -15.06
N LYS A 77 -1.49 4.10 -15.96
CA LYS A 77 -1.72 3.93 -17.39
C LYS A 77 -1.77 2.48 -17.83
N THR A 78 -0.81 1.68 -17.35
CA THR A 78 -0.62 0.30 -17.84
C THR A 78 -1.27 -0.74 -16.96
N GLY A 79 -1.69 -0.38 -15.74
CA GLY A 79 -2.20 -1.32 -14.74
C GLY A 79 -1.18 -2.35 -14.26
N LYS A 80 0.08 -2.25 -14.71
CA LYS A 80 1.15 -3.19 -14.38
C LYS A 80 1.92 -2.71 -13.14
N PRO A 81 2.50 -3.62 -12.35
CA PRO A 81 3.39 -3.24 -11.26
C PRO A 81 4.64 -2.57 -11.82
N THR A 82 5.01 -1.43 -11.23
CA THR A 82 6.18 -0.64 -11.65
C THR A 82 7.07 -0.25 -10.49
N ARG A 83 8.34 0.02 -10.83
CA ARG A 83 9.27 0.71 -9.92
C ARG A 83 9.11 2.21 -10.08
N ILE A 84 9.32 2.92 -8.98
CA ILE A 84 9.21 4.38 -8.93
C ILE A 84 10.57 5.01 -9.24
N GLY A 85 10.57 6.03 -10.08
CA GLY A 85 11.65 7.00 -10.24
C GLY A 85 11.27 8.35 -9.63
N ARG A 86 12.23 9.27 -9.52
CA ARG A 86 11.97 10.65 -9.16
C ARG A 86 12.55 11.59 -10.20
N LYS A 87 11.76 12.57 -10.64
CA LYS A 87 12.18 13.63 -11.57
C LYS A 87 11.81 14.98 -10.98
N LEU A 88 12.53 16.03 -11.37
CA LEU A 88 12.16 17.41 -11.09
C LEU A 88 11.12 17.86 -12.11
N ASN A 89 10.02 18.44 -11.65
CA ASN A 89 9.08 19.15 -12.52
C ASN A 89 9.59 20.55 -12.85
N GLU A 90 8.92 21.21 -13.80
CA GLU A 90 9.20 22.60 -14.22
C GLU A 90 9.17 23.59 -13.04
N ALA A 91 8.39 23.30 -11.99
CA ALA A 91 8.33 24.07 -10.75
C ALA A 91 9.43 23.71 -9.71
N GLY A 92 10.45 22.94 -10.08
CA GLY A 92 11.56 22.53 -9.20
C GLY A 92 11.19 21.50 -8.11
N LYS A 93 9.95 20.99 -8.10
CA LYS A 93 9.48 19.98 -7.13
C LYS A 93 9.82 18.56 -7.60
N SER A 94 10.29 17.72 -6.68
CA SER A 94 10.54 16.30 -6.96
C SER A 94 9.22 15.53 -7.01
N VAL A 95 8.87 15.04 -8.20
CA VAL A 95 7.71 14.15 -8.40
C VAL A 95 8.14 12.71 -8.56
N ARG A 96 7.23 11.80 -8.18
CA ARG A 96 7.38 10.36 -8.41
C ARG A 96 6.84 10.04 -9.80
N TYR A 97 7.56 9.23 -10.57
CA TYR A 97 7.08 8.73 -11.85
C TYR A 97 7.21 7.21 -11.93
N ALA A 98 6.32 6.56 -12.68
CA ALA A 98 6.39 5.15 -12.97
C ALA A 98 7.49 4.90 -14.03
N LYS A 99 8.47 4.05 -13.74
CA LYS A 99 9.58 3.80 -14.68
C LYS A 99 9.17 3.14 -16.00
N LYS A 100 8.03 2.43 -16.05
CA LYS A 100 7.58 1.77 -17.28
C LYS A 100 6.83 2.71 -18.23
N SER A 101 5.92 3.53 -17.72
CA SER A 101 5.13 4.47 -18.53
C SER A 101 5.73 5.87 -18.62
N GLY A 102 6.63 6.22 -17.71
CA GLY A 102 7.10 7.60 -17.52
C GLY A 102 6.07 8.51 -16.85
N GLU A 103 4.90 7.97 -16.48
CA GLU A 103 3.77 8.76 -16.01
C GLU A 103 3.95 9.18 -14.55
N VAL A 104 3.50 10.38 -14.22
CA VAL A 104 3.63 10.94 -12.87
C VAL A 104 2.62 10.25 -11.95
N ILE A 105 3.12 9.69 -10.85
CA ILE A 105 2.28 9.10 -9.81
C ILE A 105 1.93 10.23 -8.84
N SER A 106 0.85 10.94 -9.14
CA SER A 106 0.20 11.82 -8.17
C SER A 106 -0.63 10.98 -7.20
N HIS A 107 -0.63 11.43 -5.96
CA HIS A 107 -1.49 10.98 -4.89
C HIS A 107 -2.27 12.21 -4.47
N GLU A 108 -3.56 12.04 -4.18
CA GLU A 108 -4.31 13.01 -3.38
C GLU A 108 -3.92 12.90 -1.90
#